data_AF-A0A2T0RUZ0-F1
#
_entry.id   AF-A0A2T0RUZ0-F1
#
_cell.length_a   1.000
_cell.length_b   1.000
_cell.length_c   1.000
_cell.angle_alpha   90.00
_cell.angle_beta   90.00
_cell.angle_gamma   90.00
#
_symmetry.space_group_name_H-M   'P 1'
#
loop_
_entity.id
_entity.type
_entity.pdbx_description
1 polymer ?
#
loop_
_entity_poly.entity_id
_entity_poly.type
_entity_poly.pdbx_seq_one_letter_code
_entity_poly.pdbx_strand_id
1 'polypeptide(L)'
;MVDFIASGPIENQQSKGVPGFPSFYFQGKAEPFAMSASGFKVRFDPGGQIPGTPNLPNIPGIPTIPVAENPDDQWFGAGLKYRTVRHEGHGMSTPYVGVINRYLEVGNNYRTEVKGLNLKAEDFFRVSKTYDNSDNLALNRSIFSGRDTIQGGSIEDDLNGFNGDDTVRGGAGPDTVRGGKGKDTVNGQDGNDMVFGDAGKDKLLGGAGNDMLDGGSQDDRADGGAGRDTVKGGNGNDLLLGGGGNDTLDGGRGRDTLKGGAGDDTLKGGSGHDRLDGGAGADRLEGGADNDTLLGRGGNDDLRGDKGADVLDGGGGNDTLRGGSGSDELRGGNGNDILDGQDGNDTLAGGKGADTANGGLGRDVISGGPGGDRLIGGAGGDRLDGGAGSDDLKGGRGSDTFVFAAGVDTILDFEKAFDTVELQRTALDIGKNQTAAGVVRAYGTEIEGEKALEFDTGDILIFSNINRLSAVTDAIELI
;
A
#
# COMPACT_ATOMS: atom_id res chain seq x y z
N MET A 1 20.30 45.76 58.93
CA MET A 1 18.84 45.92 59.10
C MET A 1 18.23 45.40 57.80
N VAL A 2 17.49 44.30 57.73
CA VAL A 2 16.55 43.68 58.68
C VAL A 2 16.64 42.15 58.50
N ASP A 3 16.63 41.41 59.62
CA ASP A 3 16.50 39.95 59.69
C ASP A 3 15.08 39.50 59.32
N PHE A 4 14.96 38.33 58.68
CA PHE A 4 13.80 37.46 58.90
C PHE A 4 14.25 36.01 59.07
N ILE A 5 13.98 35.52 60.28
CA ILE A 5 14.05 34.13 60.73
C ILE A 5 12.77 33.43 60.29
N ALA A 6 12.87 32.23 59.74
CA ALA A 6 11.78 31.25 59.75
C ALA A 6 12.31 29.90 60.24
N SER A 7 11.75 29.50 61.37
CA SER A 7 11.97 28.28 62.15
C SER A 7 11.05 27.13 61.69
N GLY A 8 11.56 25.91 61.60
CA GLY A 8 10.72 24.69 61.62
C GLY A 8 11.35 23.47 60.95
N PRO A 9 11.27 22.25 61.55
CA PRO A 9 12.21 21.16 61.29
C PRO A 9 11.64 20.10 60.34
N ILE A 10 12.47 19.49 59.47
CA ILE A 10 12.20 18.13 58.97
C ILE A 10 13.51 17.34 58.86
N GLU A 11 13.39 16.10 59.30
CA GLU A 11 14.39 15.13 59.72
C GLU A 11 15.31 14.61 58.63
N ASN A 12 16.50 14.26 59.12
CA ASN A 12 17.49 13.45 58.45
C ASN A 12 17.06 11.98 58.52
N GLN A 13 16.59 11.40 57.42
CA GLN A 13 16.50 9.95 57.26
C GLN A 13 17.55 9.53 56.23
N GLN A 14 18.69 9.10 56.76
CA GLN A 14 19.67 8.31 56.02
C GLN A 14 19.03 6.97 55.64
N SER A 15 18.96 6.65 54.34
CA SER A 15 19.15 5.27 53.92
C SER A 15 20.48 5.16 53.18
N LYS A 16 21.35 4.32 53.75
CA LYS A 16 22.66 3.97 53.21
C LYS A 16 22.47 2.89 52.13
N GLY A 17 22.93 3.19 50.92
CA GLY A 17 23.11 2.26 49.82
C GLY A 17 23.61 3.02 48.59
N VAL A 18 24.81 2.69 48.11
CA VAL A 18 25.68 3.41 47.14
C VAL A 18 25.83 2.51 45.88
N PRO A 19 26.23 2.94 44.66
CA PRO A 19 26.28 4.28 44.00
C PRO A 19 25.67 4.31 42.56
N GLY A 20 25.26 5.50 42.09
CA GLY A 20 25.21 5.81 40.65
C GLY A 20 24.03 6.68 40.22
N PHE A 21 24.25 8.00 40.19
CA PHE A 21 23.34 9.08 39.75
C PHE A 21 22.19 9.46 40.69
N PRO A 22 22.26 10.60 41.41
CA PRO A 22 21.06 11.28 41.88
C PRO A 22 20.47 12.11 40.74
N SER A 23 19.34 11.64 40.20
CA SER A 23 18.41 12.47 39.44
C SER A 23 17.78 13.48 40.40
N PHE A 24 18.09 14.77 40.26
CA PHE A 24 17.36 15.84 40.93
C PHE A 24 16.31 16.41 39.98
N TYR A 25 15.04 16.13 40.27
CA TYR A 25 13.91 16.90 39.76
C TYR A 25 13.78 18.19 40.56
N PHE A 26 13.77 19.33 39.88
CA PHE A 26 13.19 20.58 40.41
C PHE A 26 12.04 21.00 39.52
N GLN A 27 10.84 20.96 40.08
CA GLN A 27 9.62 21.54 39.54
C GLN A 27 9.50 22.94 40.18
N GLY A 28 9.66 24.01 39.39
CA GLY A 28 9.61 25.38 39.88
C GLY A 28 9.02 26.32 38.83
N LYS A 29 7.86 26.90 39.16
CA LYS A 29 7.05 27.79 38.33
C LYS A 29 7.82 29.05 37.92
N ALA A 30 7.66 29.45 36.66
CA ALA A 30 8.15 30.70 36.11
C ALA A 30 7.36 31.90 36.64
N GLU A 31 8.06 32.99 36.98
CA GLU A 31 7.60 34.37 36.76
C GLU A 31 8.79 35.27 36.36
N PRO A 32 8.59 36.29 35.50
CA PRO A 32 9.67 36.95 34.77
C PRO A 32 10.23 38.14 35.55
N PHE A 33 11.56 38.19 35.74
CA PHE A 33 12.24 39.44 36.09
C PHE A 33 13.07 39.93 34.92
N ALA A 34 12.63 41.08 34.37
CA ALA A 34 13.40 41.88 33.44
C ALA A 34 14.55 42.57 34.17
N MET A 35 15.79 42.44 33.67
CA MET A 35 16.88 43.36 34.00
C MET A 35 17.68 43.72 32.75
N SER A 36 17.87 45.03 32.61
CA SER A 36 18.46 45.75 31.48
C SER A 36 19.98 45.61 31.41
N ALA A 37 20.49 45.80 30.19
CA ALA A 37 21.91 45.84 29.85
C ALA A 37 22.72 46.87 30.65
N SER A 38 23.86 46.45 31.21
CA SER A 38 25.05 47.28 31.38
C SER A 38 26.29 46.47 31.78
N GLY A 39 27.29 46.44 30.89
CA GLY A 39 28.74 46.34 31.09
C GLY A 39 29.35 45.40 32.14
N PHE A 40 30.12 44.41 31.67
CA PHE A 40 31.23 43.83 32.44
C PHE A 40 32.48 43.65 31.55
N LYS A 41 33.64 44.13 32.04
CA LYS A 41 34.99 43.79 31.54
C LYS A 41 35.55 42.68 32.43
N VAL A 42 36.12 41.64 31.83
CA VAL A 42 36.91 40.61 32.54
C VAL A 42 38.38 40.76 32.16
N ARG A 43 39.26 40.89 33.17
CA ARG A 43 40.72 40.75 33.05
C ARG A 43 41.10 39.29 33.32
N PHE A 44 42.07 38.75 32.59
CA PHE A 44 42.76 37.51 32.93
C PHE A 44 44.22 37.82 33.25
N ASP A 45 44.70 37.38 34.42
CA ASP A 45 46.11 37.35 34.81
C ASP A 45 46.79 36.09 34.24
N PRO A 46 48.00 36.15 33.66
CA PRO A 46 48.72 34.98 33.19
C PRO A 46 49.71 34.51 34.27
N GLY A 47 49.42 33.37 34.92
CA GLY A 47 50.40 32.77 35.83
C GLY A 47 49.91 31.52 36.56
N GLY A 48 50.15 30.35 35.98
CA GLY A 48 49.95 29.07 36.68
C GLY A 48 50.29 27.88 35.79
N GLN A 49 51.46 27.27 36.02
CA GLN A 49 51.91 26.05 35.35
C GLN A 49 51.04 24.84 35.74
N ILE A 50 50.83 23.93 34.78
CA ILE A 50 50.29 22.58 35.01
C ILE A 50 51.48 21.63 35.22
N PRO A 51 51.62 20.92 36.36
CA PRO A 51 52.66 19.92 36.55
C PRO A 51 52.22 18.55 36.02
N GLY A 52 53.09 17.87 35.25
CA GLY A 52 53.04 16.41 35.13
C GLY A 52 52.98 15.75 33.74
N THR A 53 53.74 16.21 32.73
CA THR A 53 54.04 15.36 31.56
C THR A 53 55.55 15.24 31.31
N PRO A 54 56.10 14.03 31.14
CA PRO A 54 57.53 13.82 30.94
C PRO A 54 57.97 14.15 29.51
N ASN A 55 59.13 14.80 29.40
CA ASN A 55 59.81 15.16 28.16
C ASN A 55 60.02 13.96 27.22
N LEU A 56 59.61 14.09 25.96
CA LEU A 56 60.13 13.26 24.85
C LEU A 56 61.35 13.95 24.21
N PRO A 57 62.46 13.22 23.94
CA PRO A 57 63.68 13.82 23.40
C PRO A 57 63.58 14.13 21.91
N ASN A 58 64.15 15.28 21.54
CA ASN A 58 64.36 15.79 20.19
C ASN A 58 65.09 14.78 19.29
N ILE A 59 64.52 14.47 18.12
CA ILE A 59 65.23 13.79 17.01
C ILE A 59 65.53 14.86 15.94
N PRO A 60 66.82 15.19 15.66
CA PRO A 60 67.19 16.15 14.63
C PRO A 60 67.31 15.47 13.25
N GLY A 61 66.65 16.01 12.21
CA GLY A 61 66.93 15.55 10.84
C GLY A 61 65.87 15.70 9.74
N ILE A 62 64.86 16.58 9.86
CA ILE A 62 63.96 16.88 8.72
C ILE A 62 64.09 18.36 8.34
N PRO A 63 64.41 18.69 7.09
CA PRO A 63 64.57 20.07 6.64
C PRO A 63 63.24 20.82 6.69
N THR A 64 63.25 22.00 7.30
CA THR A 64 62.17 22.97 7.29
C THR A 64 62.00 23.54 5.87
N ILE A 65 60.84 23.29 5.26
CA ILE A 65 60.38 24.04 4.09
C ILE A 65 59.84 25.38 4.62
N PRO A 66 60.31 26.55 4.14
CA PRO A 66 59.75 27.82 4.56
C PRO A 66 58.38 27.99 3.90
N VAL A 67 57.30 27.93 4.69
CA VAL A 67 56.00 28.43 4.26
C VAL A 67 56.05 29.94 4.40
N ALA A 68 55.93 30.64 3.28
CA ALA A 68 55.75 32.09 3.28
C ALA A 68 54.46 32.43 4.05
N GLU A 69 54.60 33.20 5.12
CA GLU A 69 53.47 33.72 5.90
C GLU A 69 52.65 34.67 5.00
N ASN A 70 51.40 34.30 4.75
CA ASN A 70 50.40 35.21 4.21
C ASN A 70 49.91 36.09 5.38
N PRO A 71 49.92 37.43 5.31
CA PRO A 71 49.65 38.29 6.47
C PRO A 71 48.23 38.27 7.05
N ASP A 72 47.31 37.45 6.52
CA ASP A 72 45.89 37.47 6.90
C ASP A 72 45.44 36.29 7.78
N ASP A 73 46.33 35.39 8.18
CA ASP A 73 45.99 34.27 9.08
C ASP A 73 46.12 34.65 10.57
N GLN A 74 45.00 35.01 11.20
CA GLN A 74 44.93 35.13 12.67
C GLN A 74 44.61 33.76 13.31
N TRP A 75 45.59 33.21 14.00
CA TRP A 75 45.43 32.03 14.86
C TRP A 75 44.74 32.40 16.18
N PHE A 76 43.53 31.87 16.40
CA PHE A 76 42.94 31.79 17.73
C PHE A 76 42.80 30.32 18.13
N GLY A 77 43.37 29.98 19.28
CA GLY A 77 43.42 28.61 19.79
C GLY A 77 42.04 27.98 20.01
N ALA A 78 42.00 26.67 19.81
CA ALA A 78 40.92 25.71 20.05
C ALA A 78 39.68 25.79 19.13
N GLY A 79 39.74 25.03 18.02
CA GLY A 79 38.62 24.15 17.64
C GLY A 79 37.57 24.63 16.63
N LEU A 80 37.77 25.74 15.92
CA LEU A 80 36.87 26.17 14.84
C LEU A 80 37.66 26.42 13.55
N LYS A 81 37.41 25.62 12.51
CA LYS A 81 37.92 25.88 11.15
C LYS A 81 36.84 26.58 10.33
N TYR A 82 37.06 27.85 9.99
CA TYR A 82 36.33 28.50 8.90
C TYR A 82 37.15 28.34 7.62
N ARG A 83 36.60 27.68 6.59
CA ARG A 83 37.20 27.66 5.24
C ARG A 83 36.27 28.36 4.27
N THR A 84 36.68 29.53 3.79
CA THR A 84 36.06 30.17 2.62
C THR A 84 36.83 29.71 1.40
N VAL A 85 36.25 28.84 0.56
CA VAL A 85 36.82 28.52 -0.75
C VAL A 85 36.29 29.55 -1.75
N ARG A 86 37.13 30.52 -2.14
CA ARG A 86 36.86 31.33 -3.34
C ARG A 86 37.29 30.52 -4.56
N HIS A 87 36.33 30.20 -5.44
CA HIS A 87 36.66 29.84 -6.81
C HIS A 87 36.83 31.13 -7.62
N GLU A 88 38.07 31.51 -7.94
CA GLU A 88 38.33 32.54 -8.95
C GLU A 88 38.29 31.89 -10.33
N GLY A 89 37.11 31.90 -10.94
CA GLY A 89 36.93 31.67 -12.37
C GLY A 89 36.85 33.01 -13.08
N HIS A 90 37.97 33.49 -13.64
CA HIS A 90 37.95 34.60 -14.58
C HIS A 90 37.30 34.14 -15.89
N GLY A 91 36.11 34.70 -16.17
CA GLY A 91 35.55 34.80 -17.51
C GLY A 91 34.51 33.74 -17.87
N MET A 92 33.22 34.05 -17.65
CA MET A 92 32.13 33.89 -18.62
C MET A 92 30.82 34.43 -18.03
N SER A 93 30.06 35.14 -18.85
CA SER A 93 28.85 35.90 -18.49
C SER A 93 27.59 35.04 -18.52
N THR A 94 27.22 34.41 -17.40
CA THR A 94 25.84 33.96 -17.10
C THR A 94 25.67 33.83 -15.58
N PRO A 95 24.54 34.21 -14.96
CA PRO A 95 24.33 34.02 -13.53
C PRO A 95 24.09 32.53 -13.24
N TYR A 96 25.11 31.86 -12.74
CA TYR A 96 24.99 30.55 -12.08
C TYR A 96 24.35 30.74 -10.70
N VAL A 97 23.29 29.97 -10.41
CA VAL A 97 22.73 29.83 -9.06
C VAL A 97 23.69 28.94 -8.26
N GLY A 98 24.56 29.57 -7.47
CA GLY A 98 25.50 28.88 -6.59
C GLY A 98 24.82 28.45 -5.30
N VAL A 99 24.66 27.13 -5.12
CA VAL A 99 24.23 26.51 -3.86
C VAL A 99 25.36 26.65 -2.84
N ILE A 100 25.09 27.24 -1.67
CA ILE A 100 26.03 27.26 -0.54
C ILE A 100 25.64 26.13 0.41
N ASN A 101 26.36 25.02 0.34
CA ASN A 101 26.30 23.99 1.38
C ASN A 101 27.06 24.49 2.62
N ARG A 102 26.40 24.55 3.77
CA ARG A 102 27.08 24.72 5.06
C ARG A 102 27.09 23.37 5.78
N TYR A 103 28.27 22.77 5.90
CA TYR A 103 28.50 21.62 6.75
C TYR A 103 28.72 22.08 8.18
N LEU A 104 28.15 21.37 9.15
CA LEU A 104 28.50 21.48 10.56
C LEU A 104 29.02 20.12 11.03
N GLU A 105 30.34 19.92 10.96
CA GLU A 105 30.98 18.83 11.70
C GLU A 105 31.10 19.24 13.17
N VAL A 106 30.43 18.53 14.08
CA VAL A 106 30.67 18.66 15.52
C VAL A 106 31.27 17.36 16.02
N GLY A 107 32.59 17.38 16.25
CA GLY A 107 33.31 16.29 16.88
C GLY A 107 32.86 16.04 18.33
N ASN A 108 32.92 14.76 18.69
CA ASN A 108 32.62 14.11 19.97
C ASN A 108 32.48 15.03 21.21
N ASN A 109 31.27 14.96 21.80
CA ASN A 109 30.93 15.26 23.20
C ASN A 109 30.80 16.72 23.67
N TYR A 110 30.11 17.60 22.93
CA TYR A 110 29.65 18.88 23.51
C TYR A 110 28.23 19.30 23.07
N ARG A 111 27.31 19.47 24.04
CA ARG A 111 26.06 20.23 23.85
C ARG A 111 26.42 21.71 23.71
N THR A 112 26.02 22.34 22.60
CA THR A 112 26.07 23.80 22.48
C THR A 112 24.66 24.34 22.21
N GLU A 113 24.12 25.10 23.15
CA GLU A 113 22.88 25.85 22.99
C GLU A 113 23.18 27.15 22.24
N VAL A 114 22.70 27.29 21.00
CA VAL A 114 22.82 28.55 20.25
C VAL A 114 21.65 29.46 20.63
N LYS A 115 21.87 30.37 21.59
CA LYS A 115 20.93 31.46 21.89
C LYS A 115 21.37 32.75 21.18
N GLY A 116 20.45 33.38 20.45
CA GLY A 116 20.59 34.78 20.02
C GLY A 116 20.54 35.10 18.53
N LEU A 117 19.91 34.28 17.68
CA LEU A 117 19.58 34.70 16.31
C LEU A 117 18.19 35.35 16.28
N ASN A 118 18.16 36.67 16.36
CA ASN A 118 16.95 37.48 16.26
C ASN A 118 16.63 37.71 14.77
N LEU A 119 15.94 36.77 14.13
CA LEU A 119 15.48 36.90 12.74
C LEU A 119 14.03 37.40 12.74
N LYS A 120 13.76 38.48 11.99
CA LYS A 120 12.41 39.03 11.85
C LYS A 120 11.59 38.17 10.89
N ALA A 121 10.28 38.11 11.11
CA ALA A 121 9.30 37.24 10.42
C ALA A 121 9.12 37.47 8.91
N GLU A 122 10.02 38.25 8.27
CA GLU A 122 9.89 38.71 6.89
C GLU A 122 11.02 38.16 5.99
N ASP A 123 12.05 37.54 6.58
CA ASP A 123 13.17 36.94 5.85
C ASP A 123 12.84 35.48 5.48
N PHE A 124 12.10 35.31 4.37
CA PHE A 124 11.90 34.03 3.69
C PHE A 124 13.24 33.45 3.21
N PHE A 125 13.90 32.69 4.07
CA PHE A 125 15.06 31.87 3.74
C PHE A 125 14.60 30.46 3.36
N ARG A 126 14.49 30.16 2.05
CA ARG A 126 14.56 28.78 1.56
C ARG A 126 16.00 28.29 1.71
N VAL A 127 16.31 27.66 2.84
CA VAL A 127 17.53 26.90 3.05
C VAL A 127 17.09 25.45 3.20
N SER A 128 17.31 24.60 2.19
CA SER A 128 17.27 23.16 2.41
C SER A 128 18.47 22.83 3.30
N LYS A 129 18.24 22.60 4.58
CA LYS A 129 19.30 22.15 5.49
C LYS A 129 19.43 20.64 5.33
N THR A 130 20.62 20.16 5.00
CA THR A 130 20.94 18.73 4.97
C THR A 130 21.52 18.34 6.31
N TYR A 131 20.91 17.37 7.00
CA TYR A 131 21.38 16.82 8.26
C TYR A 131 21.83 15.36 8.03
N ASP A 132 23.06 15.06 8.42
CA ASP A 132 23.66 13.72 8.41
C ASP A 132 23.77 13.29 9.89
N ASN A 133 23.04 12.24 10.26
CA ASN A 133 22.98 11.76 11.63
C ASN A 133 23.61 10.36 11.70
N SER A 134 24.93 10.30 11.91
CA SER A 134 25.61 9.01 12.14
C SER A 134 25.49 8.49 13.58
N ASP A 135 24.89 9.25 14.50
CA ASP A 135 24.83 8.95 15.94
C ASP A 135 23.55 9.56 16.57
N ASN A 136 22.37 9.12 16.12
CA ASN A 136 21.06 9.26 16.79
C ASN A 136 20.84 10.58 17.59
N LEU A 137 21.15 11.72 16.98
CA LEU A 137 21.07 13.04 17.62
C LEU A 137 19.63 13.56 17.56
N ALA A 138 18.93 13.57 18.70
CA ALA A 138 17.62 14.19 18.84
C ALA A 138 17.69 15.71 18.55
N LEU A 139 17.36 16.10 17.31
CA LEU A 139 17.36 17.49 16.88
C LEU A 139 16.05 18.19 17.30
N ASN A 140 16.16 19.47 17.69
CA ASN A 140 15.06 20.22 18.31
C ASN A 140 13.96 20.59 17.28
N ARG A 141 12.69 20.34 17.62
CA ARG A 141 11.48 20.64 16.81
C ARG A 141 11.40 22.06 16.22
N SER A 142 12.06 23.04 16.84
CA SER A 142 12.06 24.43 16.37
C SER A 142 12.85 24.66 15.08
N ILE A 143 13.70 23.72 14.66
CA ILE A 143 14.64 23.91 13.54
C ILE A 143 14.08 23.36 12.22
N PHE A 144 13.02 22.54 12.29
CA PHE A 144 12.35 21.83 11.19
C PHE A 144 10.91 22.28 10.99
N SER A 145 10.75 23.54 10.57
CA SER A 145 9.43 24.13 10.33
C SER A 145 9.25 24.54 8.86
N GLY A 146 10.15 24.11 7.98
CA GLY A 146 10.16 24.39 6.55
C GLY A 146 10.66 23.16 5.82
N ARG A 147 10.94 23.28 4.52
CA ARG A 147 11.48 22.16 3.73
C ARG A 147 12.91 21.80 4.16
N ASP A 148 13.07 20.62 4.71
CA ASP A 148 14.32 20.06 5.20
C ASP A 148 14.73 18.78 4.45
N THR A 149 16.01 18.42 4.57
CA THR A 149 16.52 17.15 4.05
C THR A 149 17.31 16.44 5.14
N ILE A 150 16.89 15.24 5.48
CA ILE A 150 17.43 14.44 6.59
C ILE A 150 17.90 13.10 6.00
N GLN A 151 19.10 12.67 6.38
CA GLN A 151 19.71 11.42 5.94
C GLN A 151 20.29 10.70 7.16
N GLY A 152 19.88 9.45 7.37
CA GLY A 152 20.51 8.54 8.32
C GLY A 152 21.67 7.76 7.68
N GLY A 153 22.31 6.98 8.53
CA GLY A 153 23.60 6.33 8.31
C GLY A 153 23.46 4.87 7.85
N SER A 154 24.18 3.98 8.55
CA SER A 154 24.25 2.55 8.22
C SER A 154 23.82 1.65 9.38
N ILE A 155 23.14 2.25 10.35
CA ILE A 155 22.60 1.61 11.55
C ILE A 155 21.17 2.09 11.73
N GLU A 156 20.43 1.48 12.65
CA GLU A 156 19.07 1.92 13.03
C GLU A 156 19.04 3.40 13.45
N ASP A 157 18.26 4.18 12.70
CA ASP A 157 18.01 5.60 12.89
C ASP A 157 16.54 5.91 13.20
N ASP A 158 16.29 6.96 14.00
CA ASP A 158 14.96 7.53 14.23
C ASP A 158 14.93 8.96 13.70
N LEU A 159 14.25 9.16 12.56
CA LEU A 159 14.26 10.38 11.77
C LEU A 159 12.86 10.99 11.66
N ASN A 160 12.74 12.32 11.72
CA ASN A 160 11.45 13.03 11.65
C ASN A 160 11.59 14.40 10.96
N GLY A 161 10.80 14.65 9.90
CA GLY A 161 10.72 15.92 9.17
C GLY A 161 9.92 17.02 9.89
N PHE A 162 9.02 16.64 10.79
CA PHE A 162 8.16 17.51 11.59
C PHE A 162 7.14 18.33 10.79
N ASN A 163 7.46 19.56 10.37
CA ASN A 163 6.55 20.34 9.53
C ASN A 163 7.34 20.91 8.36
N GLY A 164 6.78 20.82 7.16
CA GLY A 164 7.50 21.22 5.96
C GLY A 164 7.08 20.36 4.79
N ASP A 165 7.69 20.60 3.64
CA ASP A 165 7.66 19.60 2.58
C ASP A 165 9.05 18.99 2.59
N ASP A 166 9.23 17.86 3.25
CA ASP A 166 10.53 17.36 3.66
C ASP A 166 11.03 16.20 2.78
N THR A 167 12.32 15.92 2.88
CA THR A 167 12.92 14.70 2.32
C THR A 167 13.68 13.98 3.41
N VAL A 168 13.22 12.80 3.81
CA VAL A 168 13.81 12.03 4.91
C VAL A 168 14.23 10.66 4.38
N ARG A 169 15.47 10.25 4.67
CA ARG A 169 16.07 9.01 4.16
C ARG A 169 16.70 8.23 5.30
N GLY A 170 16.29 6.97 5.48
CA GLY A 170 16.78 6.05 6.53
C GLY A 170 18.26 5.75 6.33
N GLY A 171 18.61 5.05 5.25
CA GLY A 171 20.00 4.69 4.99
C GLY A 171 20.14 3.19 4.89
N ALA A 172 21.12 2.62 5.58
CA ALA A 172 21.17 1.18 5.75
C ALA A 172 20.83 0.82 7.20
N GLY A 173 20.25 -0.35 7.42
CA GLY A 173 19.83 -0.79 8.74
C GLY A 173 18.31 -0.65 8.91
N PRO A 174 17.72 -1.19 9.99
CA PRO A 174 16.29 -1.08 10.22
C PRO A 174 15.97 0.28 10.84
N ASP A 175 15.33 1.15 10.08
CA ASP A 175 15.12 2.55 10.44
C ASP A 175 13.66 2.86 10.79
N THR A 176 13.46 3.95 11.53
CA THR A 176 12.15 4.58 11.69
C THR A 176 12.18 5.97 11.08
N VAL A 177 11.42 6.19 10.02
CA VAL A 177 11.48 7.40 9.21
C VAL A 177 10.10 8.05 9.12
N ARG A 178 9.99 9.32 9.53
CA ARG A 178 8.73 10.10 9.53
C ARG A 178 8.82 11.36 8.68
N GLY A 179 7.84 11.58 7.80
CA GLY A 179 7.63 12.84 7.08
C GLY A 179 7.13 13.93 8.02
N GLY A 180 5.95 13.73 8.60
CA GLY A 180 5.33 14.66 9.54
C GLY A 180 4.20 15.42 8.88
N LYS A 181 4.23 16.75 8.89
CA LYS A 181 3.20 17.57 8.23
C LYS A 181 3.72 18.20 6.96
N GLY A 182 2.94 18.11 5.91
CA GLY A 182 3.13 18.81 4.65
C GLY A 182 3.34 17.80 3.54
N LYS A 183 4.04 18.14 2.45
CA LYS A 183 4.19 17.21 1.33
C LYS A 183 5.57 16.58 1.34
N ASP A 184 5.68 15.37 1.87
CA ASP A 184 6.96 14.77 2.19
C ASP A 184 7.40 13.71 1.16
N THR A 185 8.70 13.45 1.13
CA THR A 185 9.31 12.30 0.46
C THR A 185 10.13 11.53 1.48
N VAL A 186 9.66 10.35 1.85
CA VAL A 186 10.22 9.51 2.90
C VAL A 186 10.72 8.21 2.27
N ASN A 187 11.95 7.79 2.59
CA ASN A 187 12.58 6.62 2.00
C ASN A 187 13.33 5.81 3.05
N GLY A 188 12.98 4.54 3.27
CA GLY A 188 13.69 3.62 4.17
C GLY A 188 15.09 3.29 3.66
N GLN A 189 15.16 2.89 2.38
CA GLN A 189 16.35 2.42 1.65
C GLN A 189 16.69 0.95 1.93
N ASP A 190 17.84 0.63 2.51
CA ASP A 190 18.24 -0.78 2.72
C ASP A 190 17.93 -1.17 4.17
N GLY A 191 16.98 -2.05 4.44
CA GLY A 191 16.59 -2.28 5.82
C GLY A 191 15.26 -2.97 5.96
N ASN A 192 14.87 -3.24 7.20
CA ASN A 192 13.46 -3.54 7.49
C ASN A 192 12.95 -2.31 8.23
N ASP A 193 12.32 -1.41 7.49
CA ASP A 193 12.08 -0.05 7.92
C ASP A 193 10.63 0.18 8.33
N MET A 194 10.42 1.19 9.17
CA MET A 194 9.11 1.75 9.49
C MET A 194 9.03 3.16 8.93
N VAL A 195 8.21 3.35 7.90
CA VAL A 195 8.13 4.58 7.11
C VAL A 195 6.74 5.20 7.23
N PHE A 196 6.66 6.45 7.68
CA PHE A 196 5.39 7.14 7.95
C PHE A 196 5.31 8.47 7.18
N GLY A 197 4.21 8.70 6.47
CA GLY A 197 3.87 9.99 5.85
C GLY A 197 3.29 10.98 6.86
N ASP A 198 2.40 10.49 7.73
CA ASP A 198 1.61 11.25 8.70
C ASP A 198 0.53 12.13 8.04
N ALA A 199 0.76 13.43 7.84
CA ALA A 199 -0.26 14.36 7.39
C ALA A 199 0.20 15.13 6.17
N GLY A 200 -0.32 14.80 4.99
CA GLY A 200 0.38 15.22 3.80
C GLY A 200 -0.10 14.58 2.53
N LYS A 201 0.49 14.96 1.41
CA LYS A 201 0.34 14.14 0.18
C LYS A 201 1.69 13.53 -0.11
N ASP A 202 1.99 12.46 0.58
CA ASP A 202 3.34 12.01 0.79
C ASP A 202 3.76 10.98 -0.25
N LYS A 203 5.07 10.89 -0.44
CA LYS A 203 5.69 9.83 -1.23
C LYS A 203 6.54 8.97 -0.29
N LEU A 204 6.15 7.74 -0.10
CA LEU A 204 6.85 6.76 0.73
C LEU A 204 7.53 5.71 -0.16
N LEU A 205 8.73 5.32 0.21
CA LEU A 205 9.52 4.25 -0.41
C LEU A 205 10.07 3.38 0.72
N GLY A 206 9.80 2.07 0.72
CA GLY A 206 10.41 1.11 1.64
C GLY A 206 11.85 0.85 1.20
N GLY A 207 12.00 0.17 0.07
CA GLY A 207 13.28 -0.08 -0.56
C GLY A 207 13.58 -1.56 -0.62
N ALA A 208 14.64 -2.01 0.05
CA ALA A 208 15.03 -3.40 0.09
C ALA A 208 14.92 -3.95 1.50
N GLY A 209 14.17 -5.03 1.68
CA GLY A 209 13.91 -5.69 2.95
C GLY A 209 12.41 -5.75 3.22
N ASN A 210 12.03 -6.06 4.45
CA ASN A 210 10.62 -6.22 4.82
C ASN A 210 10.16 -4.98 5.56
N ASP A 211 9.46 -4.10 4.87
CA ASP A 211 9.15 -2.75 5.33
C ASP A 211 7.69 -2.62 5.79
N MET A 212 7.45 -1.63 6.65
CA MET A 212 6.12 -1.19 7.04
C MET A 212 5.93 0.29 6.67
N LEU A 213 5.01 0.56 5.76
CA LEU A 213 4.68 1.90 5.28
C LEU A 213 3.27 2.31 5.73
N ASP A 214 3.10 3.55 6.17
CA ASP A 214 1.80 4.14 6.52
C ASP A 214 1.71 5.59 5.98
N GLY A 215 0.86 5.80 4.98
CA GLY A 215 0.62 7.10 4.34
C GLY A 215 0.02 8.10 5.31
N GLY A 216 -1.09 7.71 5.95
CA GLY A 216 -1.75 8.47 6.99
C GLY A 216 -2.98 9.21 6.47
N SER A 217 -2.82 10.47 6.06
CA SER A 217 -3.97 11.30 5.69
C SER A 217 -3.74 12.16 4.46
N GLN A 218 -4.78 12.21 3.62
CA GLN A 218 -4.83 12.68 2.23
C GLN A 218 -4.17 11.71 1.25
N ASP A 219 -4.17 12.09 -0.04
CA ASP A 219 -3.75 11.22 -1.13
C ASP A 219 -2.24 10.97 -1.12
N ASP A 220 -1.84 9.76 -0.76
CA ASP A 220 -0.46 9.30 -0.63
C ASP A 220 -0.04 8.36 -1.76
N ARG A 221 1.27 8.26 -1.97
CA ARG A 221 1.88 7.24 -2.82
C ARG A 221 2.91 6.46 -2.03
N ALA A 222 2.71 5.16 -1.88
CA ALA A 222 3.61 4.26 -1.18
C ALA A 222 4.09 3.12 -2.09
N ASP A 223 5.35 2.74 -1.95
CA ASP A 223 6.02 1.70 -2.74
C ASP A 223 6.88 0.87 -1.78
N GLY A 224 6.48 -0.38 -1.50
CA GLY A 224 7.17 -1.30 -0.59
C GLY A 224 8.56 -1.61 -1.12
N GLY A 225 8.63 -2.12 -2.35
CA GLY A 225 9.87 -2.36 -3.06
C GLY A 225 10.17 -3.84 -3.17
N ALA A 226 11.25 -4.31 -2.55
CA ALA A 226 11.66 -5.70 -2.61
C ALA A 226 11.67 -6.31 -1.21
N GLY A 227 10.96 -7.41 -1.02
CA GLY A 227 10.81 -8.09 0.25
C GLY A 227 9.34 -8.28 0.56
N ARG A 228 9.02 -8.68 1.79
CA ARG A 228 7.63 -8.83 2.22
C ARG A 228 7.24 -7.59 2.99
N ASP A 229 6.43 -6.76 2.37
CA ASP A 229 6.09 -5.44 2.85
C ASP A 229 4.66 -5.38 3.41
N THR A 230 4.42 -4.41 4.28
CA THR A 230 3.09 -4.03 4.75
C THR A 230 2.87 -2.56 4.45
N VAL A 231 1.94 -2.24 3.57
CA VAL A 231 1.71 -0.88 3.07
C VAL A 231 0.28 -0.45 3.37
N LYS A 232 0.12 0.68 4.06
CA LYS A 232 -1.19 1.27 4.38
C LYS A 232 -1.32 2.66 3.77
N GLY A 233 -2.44 2.92 3.09
CA GLY A 233 -2.79 4.24 2.54
C GLY A 233 -3.32 5.16 3.63
N GLY A 234 -4.44 4.78 4.24
CA GLY A 234 -5.03 5.50 5.36
C GLY A 234 -6.32 6.20 4.94
N ASN A 235 -6.35 7.54 4.95
CA ASN A 235 -7.47 8.28 4.35
C ASN A 235 -6.95 9.04 3.15
N GLY A 236 -7.63 8.99 2.01
CA GLY A 236 -7.14 9.64 0.81
C GLY A 236 -7.51 8.82 -0.40
N ASN A 237 -7.14 9.28 -1.58
CA ASN A 237 -7.12 8.42 -2.76
C ASN A 237 -5.67 7.99 -2.97
N ASP A 238 -5.32 6.83 -2.46
CA ASP A 238 -3.95 6.40 -2.30
C ASP A 238 -3.49 5.51 -3.46
N LEU A 239 -2.19 5.50 -3.73
CA LEU A 239 -1.56 4.60 -4.69
C LEU A 239 -0.50 3.77 -3.98
N LEU A 240 -0.81 2.50 -3.76
CA LEU A 240 0.03 1.55 -3.06
C LEU A 240 0.61 0.52 -4.03
N LEU A 241 1.92 0.29 -3.94
CA LEU A 241 2.64 -0.75 -4.69
C LEU A 241 3.35 -1.65 -3.67
N GLY A 242 3.13 -2.96 -3.73
CA GLY A 242 3.87 -3.95 -2.95
C GLY A 242 5.27 -4.12 -3.52
N GLY A 243 5.34 -4.58 -4.77
CA GLY A 243 6.58 -4.70 -5.52
C GLY A 243 6.92 -6.16 -5.75
N GLY A 244 7.99 -6.66 -5.13
CA GLY A 244 8.37 -8.06 -5.24
C GLY A 244 8.47 -8.72 -3.88
N GLY A 245 7.77 -9.83 -3.69
CA GLY A 245 7.64 -10.56 -2.43
C GLY A 245 6.17 -10.76 -2.12
N ASN A 246 5.87 -11.26 -0.92
CA ASN A 246 4.49 -11.56 -0.53
C ASN A 246 3.97 -10.43 0.36
N ASP A 247 3.29 -9.47 -0.22
CA ASP A 247 3.00 -8.18 0.39
C ASP A 247 1.60 -8.11 1.00
N THR A 248 1.39 -7.15 1.88
CA THR A 248 0.07 -6.83 2.45
C THR A 248 -0.24 -5.36 2.27
N LEU A 249 -1.26 -5.06 1.48
CA LEU A 249 -1.68 -3.69 1.14
C LEU A 249 -3.09 -3.41 1.69
N ASP A 250 -3.28 -2.25 2.32
CA ASP A 250 -4.57 -1.78 2.85
C ASP A 250 -4.79 -0.32 2.44
N GLY A 251 -5.73 -0.07 1.52
CA GLY A 251 -6.07 1.28 1.02
C GLY A 251 -6.67 2.15 2.12
N GLY A 252 -7.70 1.61 2.78
CA GLY A 252 -8.36 2.26 3.89
C GLY A 252 -9.59 3.02 3.44
N ARG A 253 -9.56 4.35 3.45
CA ARG A 253 -10.70 5.18 3.04
C ARG A 253 -10.35 6.02 1.84
N GLY A 254 -11.22 5.95 0.85
CA GLY A 254 -11.23 6.81 -0.31
C GLY A 254 -11.14 5.95 -1.55
N ARG A 255 -10.68 6.50 -2.66
CA ARG A 255 -10.65 5.79 -3.93
C ARG A 255 -9.21 5.35 -4.21
N ASP A 256 -8.87 4.17 -3.77
CA ASP A 256 -7.51 3.68 -3.73
C ASP A 256 -7.15 2.86 -4.97
N THR A 257 -5.85 2.79 -5.26
CA THR A 257 -5.29 1.91 -6.28
C THR A 257 -4.15 1.10 -5.67
N LEU A 258 -4.35 -0.21 -5.57
CA LEU A 258 -3.40 -1.15 -4.98
C LEU A 258 -2.84 -2.06 -6.08
N LYS A 259 -1.54 -2.31 -6.04
CA LYS A 259 -0.89 -3.32 -6.89
C LYS A 259 0.03 -4.19 -6.04
N GLY A 260 -0.23 -5.49 -5.99
CA GLY A 260 0.62 -6.45 -5.29
C GLY A 260 1.97 -6.57 -5.96
N GLY A 261 1.98 -7.09 -7.19
CA GLY A 261 3.18 -7.17 -8.02
C GLY A 261 3.55 -8.62 -8.27
N ALA A 262 4.67 -9.08 -7.71
CA ALA A 262 5.12 -10.45 -7.87
C ALA A 262 5.25 -11.14 -6.52
N GLY A 263 4.61 -12.29 -6.36
CA GLY A 263 4.53 -13.03 -5.11
C GLY A 263 3.06 -13.26 -4.74
N ASP A 264 2.83 -13.93 -3.62
CA ASP A 264 1.47 -14.20 -3.15
C ASP A 264 1.04 -13.04 -2.23
N ASP A 265 0.23 -12.13 -2.75
CA ASP A 265 -0.10 -10.85 -2.12
C ASP A 265 -1.48 -10.85 -1.44
N THR A 266 -1.66 -9.97 -0.46
CA THR A 266 -2.96 -9.70 0.17
C THR A 266 -3.31 -8.22 0.05
N LEU A 267 -4.38 -7.91 -0.68
CA LEU A 267 -4.82 -6.55 -0.95
C LEU A 267 -6.23 -6.32 -0.36
N LYS A 268 -6.40 -5.19 0.32
CA LYS A 268 -7.69 -4.71 0.82
C LYS A 268 -7.95 -3.27 0.38
N GLY A 269 -9.05 -3.03 -0.34
CA GLY A 269 -9.49 -1.69 -0.75
C GLY A 269 -9.96 -0.88 0.45
N GLY A 270 -11.06 -1.33 1.07
CA GLY A 270 -11.62 -0.71 2.25
C GLY A 270 -12.95 -0.05 1.95
N SER A 271 -13.02 1.27 1.94
CA SER A 271 -14.24 2.00 1.60
C SER A 271 -13.97 3.00 0.49
N GLY A 272 -14.82 2.99 -0.54
CA GLY A 272 -14.72 3.84 -1.72
C GLY A 272 -14.56 2.97 -2.97
N HIS A 273 -14.36 3.59 -4.14
CA HIS A 273 -14.36 2.86 -5.41
C HIS A 273 -12.95 2.38 -5.79
N ASP A 274 -12.51 1.29 -5.20
CA ASP A 274 -11.13 0.86 -5.21
C ASP A 274 -10.77 0.05 -6.45
N ARG A 275 -9.47 0.07 -6.79
CA ARG A 275 -8.89 -0.76 -7.85
C ARG A 275 -7.75 -1.59 -7.30
N LEU A 276 -7.90 -2.90 -7.31
CA LEU A 276 -6.91 -3.86 -6.86
C LEU A 276 -6.39 -4.68 -8.06
N ASP A 277 -5.07 -4.86 -8.15
CA ASP A 277 -4.38 -5.67 -9.16
C ASP A 277 -3.39 -6.58 -8.40
N GLY A 278 -3.69 -7.87 -8.29
CA GLY A 278 -2.86 -8.86 -7.57
C GLY A 278 -1.50 -9.00 -8.23
N GLY A 279 -1.49 -9.45 -9.48
CA GLY A 279 -0.31 -9.40 -10.34
C GLY A 279 0.16 -10.78 -10.75
N ALA A 280 1.13 -11.36 -10.07
CA ALA A 280 1.61 -12.70 -10.38
C ALA A 280 1.86 -13.45 -9.09
N GLY A 281 1.22 -14.60 -8.92
CA GLY A 281 1.23 -15.35 -7.66
C GLY A 281 -0.20 -15.65 -7.24
N ALA A 282 -0.38 -16.41 -6.18
CA ALA A 282 -1.71 -16.73 -5.67
C ALA A 282 -2.16 -15.63 -4.70
N ASP A 283 -2.99 -14.72 -5.20
CA ASP A 283 -3.32 -13.49 -4.51
C ASP A 283 -4.66 -13.55 -3.78
N ARG A 284 -4.80 -12.71 -2.74
CA ARG A 284 -6.06 -12.50 -2.02
C ARG A 284 -6.48 -11.03 -2.13
N LEU A 285 -7.63 -10.77 -2.74
CA LEU A 285 -8.16 -9.42 -2.95
C LEU A 285 -9.52 -9.26 -2.26
N GLU A 286 -9.69 -8.19 -1.49
CA GLU A 286 -10.94 -7.79 -0.82
C GLU A 286 -11.26 -6.33 -1.19
N GLY A 287 -12.36 -6.11 -1.92
CA GLY A 287 -12.82 -4.77 -2.32
C GLY A 287 -13.30 -3.98 -1.12
N GLY A 288 -14.40 -4.44 -0.52
CA GLY A 288 -14.91 -3.95 0.75
C GLY A 288 -16.26 -3.27 0.60
N ALA A 289 -16.29 -1.95 0.51
CA ALA A 289 -17.53 -1.20 0.40
C ALA A 289 -17.49 -0.23 -0.77
N ASP A 290 -18.65 -0.11 -1.43
CA ASP A 290 -18.84 0.60 -2.69
C ASP A 290 -18.32 -0.22 -3.89
N ASN A 291 -18.50 0.30 -5.10
CA ASN A 291 -18.23 -0.49 -6.32
C ASN A 291 -16.73 -0.56 -6.61
N ASP A 292 -16.17 -1.77 -6.57
CA ASP A 292 -14.75 -2.04 -6.70
C ASP A 292 -14.39 -2.76 -8.01
N THR A 293 -13.10 -2.73 -8.35
CA THR A 293 -12.53 -3.53 -9.45
C THR A 293 -11.34 -4.33 -8.97
N LEU A 294 -11.45 -5.66 -9.01
CA LEU A 294 -10.46 -6.62 -8.56
C LEU A 294 -9.94 -7.43 -9.75
N LEU A 295 -8.62 -7.45 -9.95
CA LEU A 295 -7.96 -8.26 -10.98
C LEU A 295 -6.95 -9.21 -10.33
N GLY A 296 -7.19 -10.52 -10.39
CA GLY A 296 -6.26 -11.54 -9.91
C GLY A 296 -5.01 -11.66 -10.79
N ARG A 297 -5.26 -11.72 -12.11
CA ARG A 297 -4.30 -11.83 -13.22
C ARG A 297 -3.81 -13.25 -13.45
N GLY A 298 -2.87 -13.73 -12.65
CA GLY A 298 -2.14 -14.94 -12.94
C GLY A 298 -1.72 -15.62 -11.67
N GLY A 299 -2.24 -16.82 -11.44
CA GLY A 299 -2.15 -17.48 -10.15
C GLY A 299 -3.47 -18.16 -9.83
N ASN A 300 -3.61 -18.69 -8.62
CA ASN A 300 -4.90 -19.19 -8.16
C ASN A 300 -5.39 -18.22 -7.09
N ASP A 301 -6.30 -17.34 -7.45
CA ASP A 301 -6.61 -16.14 -6.67
C ASP A 301 -7.94 -16.28 -5.89
N ASP A 302 -8.07 -15.62 -4.73
CA ASP A 302 -9.33 -15.47 -3.96
C ASP A 302 -9.75 -14.00 -4.00
N LEU A 303 -10.78 -13.70 -4.81
CA LEU A 303 -11.34 -12.36 -5.01
C LEU A 303 -12.70 -12.22 -4.33
N ARG A 304 -12.88 -11.14 -3.57
CA ARG A 304 -14.14 -10.81 -2.89
C ARG A 304 -14.53 -9.36 -3.11
N GLY A 305 -15.66 -9.10 -3.76
CA GLY A 305 -16.22 -7.76 -3.95
C GLY A 305 -16.76 -7.17 -2.64
N ASP A 306 -17.45 -8.00 -1.87
CA ASP A 306 -18.17 -7.66 -0.63
C ASP A 306 -19.43 -6.82 -0.85
N LYS A 307 -19.38 -5.48 -0.81
CA LYS A 307 -20.58 -4.65 -0.97
C LYS A 307 -20.39 -3.65 -2.09
N GLY A 308 -21.27 -3.69 -3.07
CA GLY A 308 -21.19 -2.77 -4.21
C GLY A 308 -21.57 -3.52 -5.46
N ALA A 309 -21.69 -2.82 -6.58
CA ALA A 309 -21.72 -3.49 -7.87
C ALA A 309 -20.28 -3.65 -8.35
N ASP A 310 -19.69 -4.81 -8.10
CA ASP A 310 -18.26 -5.06 -8.21
C ASP A 310 -17.88 -5.75 -9.53
N VAL A 311 -16.64 -5.54 -9.97
CA VAL A 311 -16.07 -6.22 -11.14
C VAL A 311 -14.88 -7.06 -10.71
N LEU A 312 -14.98 -8.38 -10.86
CA LEU A 312 -13.96 -9.35 -10.51
C LEU A 312 -13.48 -10.10 -11.76
N ASP A 313 -12.18 -10.16 -11.99
CA ASP A 313 -11.54 -10.88 -13.09
C ASP A 313 -10.38 -11.73 -12.52
N GLY A 314 -10.55 -13.06 -12.46
CA GLY A 314 -9.54 -13.99 -11.98
C GLY A 314 -8.34 -14.06 -12.92
N GLY A 315 -8.61 -14.26 -14.21
CA GLY A 315 -7.64 -14.15 -15.28
C GLY A 315 -7.07 -15.50 -15.69
N GLY A 316 -6.10 -16.03 -14.96
CA GLY A 316 -5.45 -17.28 -15.35
C GLY A 316 -4.98 -18.09 -14.17
N GLY A 317 -5.40 -19.35 -14.12
CA GLY A 317 -5.23 -20.28 -13.02
C GLY A 317 -6.61 -20.63 -12.47
N ASN A 318 -6.67 -21.35 -11.36
CA ASN A 318 -7.94 -21.81 -10.81
C ASN A 318 -8.38 -20.85 -9.71
N ASP A 319 -9.28 -19.95 -10.04
CA ASP A 319 -9.64 -18.81 -9.21
C ASP A 319 -10.94 -19.06 -8.41
N THR A 320 -11.10 -18.34 -7.31
CA THR A 320 -12.34 -18.29 -6.53
C THR A 320 -12.82 -16.86 -6.43
N LEU A 321 -13.98 -16.58 -7.03
CA LEU A 321 -14.58 -15.25 -7.10
C LEU A 321 -15.89 -15.22 -6.32
N ARG A 322 -16.06 -14.18 -5.49
CA ARG A 322 -17.26 -13.94 -4.70
C ARG A 322 -17.72 -12.49 -4.90
N GLY A 323 -18.90 -12.30 -5.50
CA GLY A 323 -19.49 -10.97 -5.72
C GLY A 323 -19.83 -10.30 -4.39
N GLY A 324 -20.82 -10.86 -3.69
CA GLY A 324 -21.23 -10.37 -2.39
C GLY A 324 -22.62 -9.79 -2.46
N SER A 325 -22.82 -8.52 -2.09
CA SER A 325 -24.10 -7.86 -2.25
C SER A 325 -24.01 -6.80 -3.34
N GLY A 326 -24.89 -6.86 -4.33
CA GLY A 326 -24.88 -5.86 -5.38
C GLY A 326 -25.45 -6.34 -6.69
N SER A 327 -24.75 -6.09 -7.77
CA SER A 327 -25.06 -6.62 -9.10
C SER A 327 -23.73 -6.69 -9.79
N ASP A 328 -23.10 -7.85 -9.64
CA ASP A 328 -21.67 -8.02 -9.80
C ASP A 328 -21.34 -8.63 -11.15
N GLU A 329 -20.15 -8.35 -11.65
CA GLU A 329 -19.60 -8.95 -12.85
C GLU A 329 -18.39 -9.81 -12.48
N LEU A 330 -18.51 -11.14 -12.63
CA LEU A 330 -17.47 -12.11 -12.30
C LEU A 330 -17.00 -12.80 -13.57
N ARG A 331 -15.68 -12.82 -13.78
CA ARG A 331 -15.02 -13.52 -14.89
C ARG A 331 -13.93 -14.44 -14.34
N GLY A 332 -14.07 -15.75 -14.52
CA GLY A 332 -13.06 -16.73 -14.11
C GLY A 332 -11.81 -16.61 -14.96
N GLY A 333 -11.93 -16.85 -16.26
CA GLY A 333 -10.86 -16.62 -17.22
C GLY A 333 -10.34 -17.92 -17.82
N ASN A 334 -9.11 -18.32 -17.52
CA ASN A 334 -8.60 -19.64 -17.92
C ASN A 334 -8.31 -20.45 -16.67
N GLY A 335 -8.75 -21.69 -16.62
CA GLY A 335 -8.56 -22.57 -15.49
C GLY A 335 -9.90 -23.14 -15.07
N ASN A 336 -9.93 -23.87 -13.96
CA ASN A 336 -11.17 -24.40 -13.42
C ASN A 336 -11.59 -23.49 -12.26
N ASP A 337 -12.53 -22.59 -12.53
CA ASP A 337 -12.85 -21.49 -11.65
C ASP A 337 -14.11 -21.76 -10.82
N ILE A 338 -14.20 -21.10 -9.66
CA ILE A 338 -15.37 -21.11 -8.79
C ILE A 338 -15.92 -19.69 -8.68
N LEU A 339 -17.12 -19.46 -9.20
CA LEU A 339 -17.80 -18.17 -9.17
C LEU A 339 -19.07 -18.26 -8.30
N ASP A 340 -19.26 -17.29 -7.40
CA ASP A 340 -20.41 -17.20 -6.50
C ASP A 340 -20.90 -15.74 -6.44
N GLY A 341 -21.98 -15.42 -7.16
CA GLY A 341 -22.56 -14.07 -7.26
C GLY A 341 -23.10 -13.57 -5.92
N GLN A 342 -23.81 -14.45 -5.21
CA GLN A 342 -24.47 -14.21 -3.92
C GLN A 342 -25.74 -13.35 -4.05
N ASP A 343 -25.80 -12.15 -3.48
CA ASP A 343 -27.01 -11.34 -3.48
C ASP A 343 -26.96 -10.34 -4.63
N GLY A 344 -27.81 -10.43 -5.65
CA GLY A 344 -27.75 -9.43 -6.70
C GLY A 344 -28.50 -9.73 -7.97
N ASN A 345 -28.14 -9.04 -9.05
CA ASN A 345 -28.47 -9.52 -10.39
C ASN A 345 -27.12 -9.61 -11.09
N ASP A 346 -26.51 -10.77 -11.03
CA ASP A 346 -25.10 -10.92 -11.30
C ASP A 346 -24.88 -11.44 -12.72
N THR A 347 -23.71 -11.12 -13.27
CA THR A 347 -23.23 -11.64 -14.55
C THR A 347 -21.97 -12.45 -14.30
N LEU A 348 -22.07 -13.76 -14.49
CA LEU A 348 -20.99 -14.71 -14.25
C LEU A 348 -20.55 -15.31 -15.58
N ALA A 349 -19.24 -15.30 -15.84
CA ALA A 349 -18.62 -15.98 -16.98
C ALA A 349 -17.48 -16.86 -16.48
N GLY A 350 -17.62 -18.18 -16.57
CA GLY A 350 -16.58 -19.15 -16.20
C GLY A 350 -15.32 -18.94 -17.03
N GLY A 351 -15.46 -19.06 -18.36
CA GLY A 351 -14.35 -18.86 -19.29
C GLY A 351 -13.92 -20.18 -19.89
N LYS A 352 -12.63 -20.49 -19.86
CA LYS A 352 -12.10 -21.77 -20.36
C LYS A 352 -11.76 -22.66 -19.19
N GLY A 353 -12.23 -23.89 -19.24
CA GLY A 353 -11.89 -24.93 -18.26
C GLY A 353 -13.16 -25.59 -17.78
N ALA A 354 -13.10 -26.31 -16.68
CA ALA A 354 -14.31 -26.89 -16.08
C ALA A 354 -14.71 -26.05 -14.87
N ASP A 355 -15.68 -25.16 -15.08
CA ASP A 355 -16.03 -24.11 -14.15
C ASP A 355 -17.24 -24.48 -13.29
N THR A 356 -17.33 -23.88 -12.11
CA THR A 356 -18.53 -23.94 -11.26
C THR A 356 -19.01 -22.54 -10.98
N ALA A 357 -20.21 -22.20 -11.44
CA ALA A 357 -20.81 -20.89 -11.23
C ALA A 357 -22.16 -21.00 -10.51
N ASN A 358 -22.35 -20.17 -9.49
CA ASN A 358 -23.58 -20.05 -8.73
C ASN A 358 -24.03 -18.58 -8.72
N GLY A 359 -25.19 -18.28 -9.30
CA GLY A 359 -25.76 -16.93 -9.35
C GLY A 359 -26.13 -16.45 -7.95
N GLY A 360 -27.04 -17.17 -7.28
CA GLY A 360 -27.41 -16.92 -5.90
C GLY A 360 -28.84 -16.40 -5.76
N LEU A 361 -29.02 -15.20 -5.23
CA LEU A 361 -30.31 -14.52 -5.14
C LEU A 361 -30.42 -13.46 -6.22
N GLY A 362 -31.62 -13.31 -6.76
CA GLY A 362 -31.97 -12.33 -7.77
C GLY A 362 -31.76 -12.89 -9.16
N ARG A 363 -31.79 -12.05 -10.19
CA ARG A 363 -31.85 -12.51 -11.58
C ARG A 363 -30.47 -12.50 -12.21
N ASP A 364 -29.93 -13.68 -12.43
CA ASP A 364 -28.54 -13.84 -12.85
C ASP A 364 -28.41 -14.22 -14.32
N VAL A 365 -27.27 -13.88 -14.90
CA VAL A 365 -26.83 -14.32 -16.23
C VAL A 365 -25.54 -15.09 -16.06
N ILE A 366 -25.56 -16.37 -16.41
CA ILE A 366 -24.44 -17.28 -16.19
C ILE A 366 -24.04 -17.91 -17.53
N SER A 367 -22.77 -17.78 -17.89
CA SER A 367 -22.16 -18.45 -19.03
C SER A 367 -21.00 -19.32 -18.57
N GLY A 368 -21.00 -20.61 -18.93
CA GLY A 368 -19.89 -21.52 -18.67
C GLY A 368 -18.71 -21.20 -19.58
N GLY A 369 -18.92 -21.38 -20.89
CA GLY A 369 -17.92 -21.14 -21.91
C GLY A 369 -17.44 -22.47 -22.51
N PRO A 370 -16.20 -22.57 -23.01
CA PRO A 370 -15.64 -23.86 -23.38
C PRO A 370 -15.23 -24.67 -22.15
N GLY A 371 -15.84 -25.83 -21.94
CA GLY A 371 -15.66 -26.48 -20.66
C GLY A 371 -16.49 -27.71 -20.41
N GLY A 372 -16.49 -28.15 -19.15
CA GLY A 372 -17.46 -29.11 -18.66
C GLY A 372 -17.99 -28.53 -17.38
N ASP A 373 -18.98 -27.66 -17.52
CA ASP A 373 -19.29 -26.63 -16.54
C ASP A 373 -20.48 -27.01 -15.68
N ARG A 374 -20.50 -26.49 -14.45
CA ARG A 374 -21.61 -26.66 -13.51
C ARG A 374 -22.21 -25.30 -13.21
N LEU A 375 -23.40 -25.03 -13.75
CA LEU A 375 -24.09 -23.75 -13.59
C LEU A 375 -25.32 -23.90 -12.69
N ILE A 376 -25.43 -23.03 -11.69
CA ILE A 376 -26.55 -22.97 -10.74
C ILE A 376 -27.09 -21.55 -10.76
N GLY A 377 -28.33 -21.34 -11.20
CA GLY A 377 -29.02 -20.04 -11.19
C GLY A 377 -29.24 -19.58 -9.75
N GLY A 378 -30.09 -20.31 -9.02
CA GLY A 378 -30.33 -20.07 -7.61
C GLY A 378 -31.78 -19.70 -7.35
N ALA A 379 -32.05 -18.50 -6.87
CA ALA A 379 -33.40 -18.00 -6.65
C ALA A 379 -33.60 -16.71 -7.42
N GLY A 380 -34.44 -16.73 -8.44
CA GLY A 380 -34.38 -15.66 -9.42
C GLY A 380 -35.22 -15.91 -10.64
N GLY A 381 -34.69 -15.59 -11.79
CA GLY A 381 -35.31 -15.89 -13.07
C GLY A 381 -34.20 -15.91 -14.09
N ASP A 382 -33.36 -16.92 -13.95
CA ASP A 382 -31.95 -16.86 -14.31
C ASP A 382 -31.74 -17.30 -15.75
N ARG A 383 -30.69 -16.81 -16.39
CA ARG A 383 -30.32 -17.23 -17.74
C ARG A 383 -29.01 -18.01 -17.68
N LEU A 384 -29.05 -19.29 -18.05
CA LEU A 384 -27.91 -20.19 -18.02
C LEU A 384 -27.55 -20.61 -19.45
N ASP A 385 -26.29 -20.39 -19.84
CA ASP A 385 -25.70 -20.81 -21.12
C ASP A 385 -24.44 -21.64 -20.83
N GLY A 386 -24.53 -22.97 -20.96
CA GLY A 386 -23.39 -23.87 -20.73
C GLY A 386 -22.22 -23.52 -21.65
N GLY A 387 -22.53 -23.21 -22.92
CA GLY A 387 -21.55 -22.88 -23.93
C GLY A 387 -21.19 -24.12 -24.74
N ALA A 388 -19.92 -24.52 -24.71
CA ALA A 388 -19.43 -25.64 -25.49
C ALA A 388 -18.82 -26.68 -24.57
N GLY A 389 -19.26 -27.93 -24.71
CA GLY A 389 -18.70 -29.05 -23.98
C GLY A 389 -19.79 -29.87 -23.35
N SER A 390 -19.66 -30.26 -22.09
CA SER A 390 -20.70 -31.06 -21.43
C SER A 390 -21.04 -30.50 -20.07
N ASP A 391 -22.20 -29.85 -20.00
CA ASP A 391 -22.51 -28.94 -18.91
C ASP A 391 -23.71 -29.42 -18.08
N ASP A 392 -23.62 -29.23 -16.77
CA ASP A 392 -24.67 -29.49 -15.79
C ASP A 392 -25.36 -28.16 -15.44
N LEU A 393 -26.62 -28.01 -15.85
CA LEU A 393 -27.39 -26.79 -15.68
C LEU A 393 -28.51 -26.98 -14.66
N LYS A 394 -28.56 -26.10 -13.66
CA LYS A 394 -29.59 -26.09 -12.63
C LYS A 394 -30.17 -24.68 -12.47
N GLY A 395 -31.44 -24.49 -12.83
CA GLY A 395 -32.11 -23.18 -12.72
C GLY A 395 -32.36 -22.80 -11.26
N GLY A 396 -32.94 -23.73 -10.50
CA GLY A 396 -33.31 -23.48 -9.12
C GLY A 396 -34.74 -22.98 -8.99
N ARG A 397 -34.96 -21.90 -8.24
CA ARG A 397 -36.29 -21.34 -8.02
C ARG A 397 -36.52 -20.18 -8.95
N GLY A 398 -37.66 -20.19 -9.62
CA GLY A 398 -38.15 -19.04 -10.36
C GLY A 398 -38.42 -19.41 -11.81
N SER A 399 -38.36 -18.42 -12.70
CA SER A 399 -38.59 -18.62 -14.13
C SER A 399 -37.27 -18.55 -14.86
N ASP A 400 -36.66 -19.71 -15.07
CA ASP A 400 -35.30 -19.80 -15.59
C ASP A 400 -35.28 -20.03 -17.09
N THR A 401 -34.19 -19.64 -17.75
CA THR A 401 -33.97 -19.77 -19.18
C THR A 401 -32.68 -20.54 -19.42
N PHE A 402 -32.80 -21.73 -20.00
CA PHE A 402 -31.66 -22.54 -20.40
C PHE A 402 -31.37 -22.33 -21.88
N VAL A 403 -30.16 -21.89 -22.20
CA VAL A 403 -29.70 -21.63 -23.57
C VAL A 403 -28.90 -22.83 -24.04
N PHE A 404 -29.25 -23.36 -25.21
CA PHE A 404 -28.54 -24.48 -25.81
C PHE A 404 -28.13 -24.15 -27.24
N ALA A 405 -26.83 -24.31 -27.52
CA ALA A 405 -26.23 -23.99 -28.81
C ALA A 405 -25.33 -25.10 -29.36
N ALA A 406 -24.59 -25.80 -28.50
CA ALA A 406 -23.66 -26.87 -28.86
C ALA A 406 -23.39 -27.76 -27.64
N GLY A 407 -22.78 -28.92 -27.85
CA GLY A 407 -22.30 -29.77 -26.76
C GLY A 407 -23.31 -30.81 -26.26
N VAL A 408 -23.10 -31.28 -25.03
CA VAL A 408 -23.89 -32.31 -24.35
C VAL A 408 -24.29 -31.79 -22.98
N ASP A 409 -25.45 -31.15 -22.92
CA ASP A 409 -25.88 -30.45 -21.72
C ASP A 409 -26.97 -31.22 -20.99
N THR A 410 -26.98 -31.12 -19.68
CA THR A 410 -27.96 -31.75 -18.81
C THR A 410 -28.66 -30.70 -17.96
N ILE A 411 -29.97 -30.52 -18.19
CA ILE A 411 -30.82 -29.72 -17.31
C ILE A 411 -31.32 -30.60 -16.17
N LEU A 412 -30.92 -30.24 -14.95
CA LEU A 412 -31.09 -31.06 -13.75
C LEU A 412 -32.45 -30.90 -13.07
N ASP A 413 -33.10 -29.74 -13.20
CA ASP A 413 -34.31 -29.41 -12.44
C ASP A 413 -35.40 -28.67 -13.22
N PHE A 414 -35.52 -28.90 -14.52
CA PHE A 414 -36.53 -28.26 -15.38
C PHE A 414 -37.96 -28.29 -14.82
N GLU A 415 -38.58 -27.12 -14.69
CA GLU A 415 -39.95 -26.88 -14.23
C GLU A 415 -40.83 -26.29 -15.34
N LYS A 416 -41.62 -27.14 -16.02
CA LYS A 416 -42.50 -26.73 -17.15
C LYS A 416 -43.32 -25.45 -16.92
N ALA A 417 -43.78 -25.22 -15.68
CA ALA A 417 -44.66 -24.11 -15.38
C ALA A 417 -43.95 -22.74 -15.37
N PHE A 418 -42.62 -22.74 -15.26
CA PHE A 418 -41.83 -21.54 -15.03
C PHE A 418 -40.68 -21.37 -16.03
N ASP A 419 -40.08 -22.49 -16.46
CA ASP A 419 -38.82 -22.46 -17.20
C ASP A 419 -39.02 -22.42 -18.72
N THR A 420 -38.00 -21.88 -19.39
CA THR A 420 -37.89 -21.76 -20.84
C THR A 420 -36.59 -22.42 -21.32
N VAL A 421 -36.64 -23.05 -22.49
CA VAL A 421 -35.45 -23.60 -23.18
C VAL A 421 -35.29 -22.88 -24.51
N GLU A 422 -34.20 -22.13 -24.66
CA GLU A 422 -33.84 -21.46 -25.89
C GLU A 422 -32.90 -22.34 -26.73
N LEU A 423 -33.34 -22.74 -27.92
CA LEU A 423 -32.52 -23.51 -28.86
C LEU A 423 -32.06 -22.61 -30.01
N GLN A 424 -30.73 -22.47 -30.17
CA GLN A 424 -30.12 -21.67 -31.24
C GLN A 424 -30.27 -22.36 -32.61
N ARG A 425 -31.21 -21.89 -33.44
CA ARG A 425 -31.58 -22.57 -34.69
C ARG A 425 -30.39 -22.78 -35.63
N THR A 426 -29.54 -21.76 -35.75
CA THR A 426 -28.43 -21.78 -36.69
C THR A 426 -27.32 -22.71 -36.23
N ALA A 427 -27.07 -22.78 -34.92
CA ALA A 427 -26.02 -23.63 -34.36
C ALA A 427 -26.41 -25.12 -34.45
N LEU A 428 -27.69 -25.43 -34.23
CA LEU A 428 -28.22 -26.80 -34.16
C LEU A 428 -28.79 -27.32 -35.51
N ASP A 429 -28.54 -26.62 -36.62
CA ASP A 429 -29.09 -26.90 -37.96
C ASP A 429 -30.64 -27.11 -37.99
N ILE A 430 -31.36 -26.34 -37.17
CA ILE A 430 -32.83 -26.43 -37.10
C ILE A 430 -33.43 -25.60 -38.24
N GLY A 431 -34.14 -26.28 -39.15
CA GLY A 431 -34.82 -25.64 -40.28
C GLY A 431 -35.73 -24.46 -39.87
N LYS A 432 -35.68 -23.36 -40.64
CA LYS A 432 -36.38 -22.09 -40.33
C LYS A 432 -37.89 -22.19 -40.10
N ASN A 433 -38.55 -23.21 -40.67
CA ASN A 433 -39.99 -23.43 -40.52
C ASN A 433 -40.34 -24.47 -39.45
N GLN A 434 -39.35 -25.03 -38.74
CA GLN A 434 -39.61 -25.94 -37.63
C GLN A 434 -40.26 -25.19 -36.47
N THR A 435 -41.22 -25.87 -35.86
CA THR A 435 -41.86 -25.47 -34.60
C THR A 435 -41.27 -26.26 -33.44
N ALA A 436 -41.43 -25.81 -32.20
CA ALA A 436 -41.01 -26.55 -31.01
C ALA A 436 -41.54 -27.99 -31.00
N ALA A 437 -42.82 -28.18 -31.32
CA ALA A 437 -43.41 -29.51 -31.46
C ALA A 437 -42.81 -30.34 -32.61
N GLY A 438 -42.34 -29.68 -33.67
CA GLY A 438 -41.59 -30.32 -34.76
C GLY A 438 -40.23 -30.82 -34.30
N VAL A 439 -39.49 -29.98 -33.56
CA VAL A 439 -38.17 -30.30 -32.96
C VAL A 439 -38.30 -31.50 -32.03
N VAL A 440 -39.22 -31.47 -31.06
CA VAL A 440 -39.43 -32.58 -30.10
C VAL A 440 -39.77 -33.90 -30.80
N ARG A 441 -40.50 -33.86 -31.93
CA ARG A 441 -40.81 -35.07 -32.72
C ARG A 441 -39.63 -35.56 -33.57
N ALA A 442 -38.79 -34.66 -34.05
CA ALA A 442 -37.70 -35.00 -34.96
C ALA A 442 -36.47 -35.50 -34.20
N TYR A 443 -36.13 -34.84 -33.09
CA TYR A 443 -34.88 -35.03 -32.35
C TYR A 443 -35.08 -35.71 -30.99
N GLY A 444 -36.33 -35.96 -30.59
CA GLY A 444 -36.63 -36.56 -29.30
C GLY A 444 -36.17 -38.00 -29.18
N THR A 445 -35.38 -38.29 -28.16
CA THR A 445 -34.80 -39.61 -27.86
C THR A 445 -34.80 -39.90 -26.35
N GLU A 446 -34.26 -41.04 -25.97
CA GLU A 446 -34.03 -41.45 -24.59
C GLU A 446 -32.62 -42.00 -24.43
N ILE A 447 -31.85 -41.41 -23.52
CA ILE A 447 -30.45 -41.75 -23.25
C ILE A 447 -30.36 -42.16 -21.79
N GLU A 448 -29.95 -43.40 -21.53
CA GLU A 448 -29.82 -43.97 -20.18
C GLU A 448 -31.10 -43.87 -19.30
N GLY A 449 -32.27 -43.76 -19.92
CA GLY A 449 -33.56 -43.60 -19.24
C GLY A 449 -34.07 -42.15 -19.19
N GLU A 450 -33.17 -41.18 -19.41
CA GLU A 450 -33.49 -39.76 -19.41
C GLU A 450 -34.00 -39.28 -20.76
N LYS A 451 -34.83 -38.25 -20.74
CA LYS A 451 -35.42 -37.68 -21.96
C LYS A 451 -34.43 -36.69 -22.56
N ALA A 452 -34.18 -36.81 -23.86
CA ALA A 452 -33.19 -35.97 -24.53
C ALA A 452 -33.65 -35.50 -25.92
N LEU A 453 -33.02 -34.44 -26.39
CA LEU A 453 -33.02 -33.99 -27.78
C LEU A 453 -31.62 -34.27 -28.35
N GLU A 454 -31.51 -35.11 -29.37
CA GLU A 454 -30.26 -35.40 -30.09
C GLU A 454 -30.36 -34.81 -31.50
N PHE A 455 -29.54 -33.80 -31.78
CA PHE A 455 -29.56 -33.05 -33.03
C PHE A 455 -28.64 -33.68 -34.08
N ASP A 456 -28.91 -33.43 -35.37
CA ASP A 456 -28.12 -33.98 -36.48
C ASP A 456 -26.64 -33.50 -36.46
N THR A 457 -26.38 -32.39 -35.77
CA THR A 457 -25.04 -31.85 -35.51
C THR A 457 -24.21 -32.73 -34.56
N GLY A 458 -24.84 -33.63 -33.81
CA GLY A 458 -24.24 -34.42 -32.74
C GLY A 458 -24.38 -33.81 -31.35
N ASP A 459 -25.01 -32.64 -31.24
CA ASP A 459 -25.29 -31.97 -29.97
C ASP A 459 -26.48 -32.65 -29.26
N ILE A 460 -26.45 -32.69 -27.93
CA ILE A 460 -27.44 -33.39 -27.11
C ILE A 460 -27.87 -32.51 -25.94
N LEU A 461 -29.18 -32.36 -25.74
CA LEU A 461 -29.75 -31.74 -24.56
C LEU A 461 -30.58 -32.76 -23.77
N ILE A 462 -30.15 -33.05 -22.53
CA ILE A 462 -30.74 -34.03 -21.63
C ILE A 462 -31.56 -33.33 -20.55
N PHE A 463 -32.69 -33.92 -20.17
CA PHE A 463 -33.55 -33.46 -19.09
C PHE A 463 -33.68 -34.55 -18.02
N SER A 464 -33.04 -34.37 -16.87
CA SER A 464 -32.90 -35.42 -15.84
C SER A 464 -34.13 -35.61 -14.93
N ASN A 465 -35.09 -34.69 -14.96
CA ASN A 465 -36.20 -34.68 -14.01
C ASN A 465 -37.59 -34.78 -14.67
N ILE A 466 -37.65 -35.09 -15.97
CA ILE A 466 -38.92 -35.17 -16.72
C ILE A 466 -39.24 -36.61 -17.15
N ASN A 467 -40.52 -36.97 -17.06
CA ASN A 467 -40.97 -38.32 -17.44
C ASN A 467 -41.25 -38.47 -18.95
N ARG A 468 -41.49 -37.36 -19.66
CA ARG A 468 -41.84 -37.35 -21.10
C ARG A 468 -41.39 -36.05 -21.74
N LEU A 469 -40.77 -36.17 -22.92
CA LEU A 469 -40.26 -35.02 -23.68
C LEU A 469 -41.38 -34.07 -24.17
N SER A 470 -42.62 -34.54 -24.29
CA SER A 470 -43.75 -33.66 -24.60
C SER A 470 -43.96 -32.57 -23.53
N ALA A 471 -43.44 -32.74 -22.32
CA ALA A 471 -43.53 -31.75 -21.24
C ALA A 471 -42.79 -30.44 -21.59
N VAL A 472 -41.67 -30.51 -22.31
CA VAL A 472 -40.87 -29.32 -22.63
C VAL A 472 -41.36 -28.56 -23.88
N THR A 473 -42.26 -29.16 -24.67
CA THR A 473 -42.66 -28.61 -25.99
C THR A 473 -43.11 -27.16 -25.96
N ASP A 474 -43.92 -26.78 -24.97
CA ASP A 474 -44.50 -25.43 -24.88
C ASP A 474 -43.51 -24.40 -24.30
N ALA A 475 -42.41 -24.88 -23.71
CA ALA A 475 -41.35 -24.08 -23.10
C ALA A 475 -40.15 -23.89 -24.03
N ILE A 476 -40.13 -24.55 -25.19
CA ILE A 476 -39.06 -24.40 -26.17
C ILE A 476 -39.30 -23.15 -27.01
N GLU A 477 -38.35 -22.22 -26.94
CA GLU A 477 -38.20 -21.09 -27.84
C GLU A 477 -37.09 -21.39 -28.86
N LEU A 478 -37.37 -21.11 -30.14
CA LEU A 478 -36.45 -21.36 -31.23
C LEU A 478 -35.94 -20.03 -31.77
N ILE A 479 -34.72 -19.67 -31.40
CA ILE A 479 -34.12 -18.35 -31.63
C ILE A 479 -33.18 -18.31 -32.84
#